data_AF-A0A7C3SEY3-F1
#
_entry.id   AF-A0A7C3SEY3-F1
#
_cell.length_a   1.000
_cell.length_b   1.000
_cell.length_c   1.000
_cell.angle_alpha   90.00
_cell.angle_beta   90.00
_cell.angle_gamma   90.00
#
_symmetry.space_group_name_H-M   'P 1'
#
loop_
_entity.id
_entity.type
_entity.pdbx_description
1 polymer ?
#
loop_
_entity_poly.entity_id
_entity_poly.type
_entity_poly.pdbx_seq_one_letter_code
_entity_poly.pdbx_strand_id
1 'polypeptide(L)'
;MVKAQADIVSAVIIVLIALSLTATALMWGLPLIQKRQDSAIVARVSNLFSQELPSKIKYVANVGGSEVLSVDANGIWILDSSTNTLTFTFFSKVSDKAADIGWIGPNCISTGVNTSSSGTLGIDVPCLVCVRSDTTGTGYNITYQLGCRQLVSETKNYKINLVSSGVTTSTTKTIRISRRSVSQNDNLIITEIEISL
;
A
#
# COMPACT_ATOMS: atom_id res chain seq x y z
N MET A 1 -7.37 65.40 20.48
CA MET A 1 -8.37 64.37 20.12
C MET A 1 -8.11 63.71 18.76
N VAL A 2 -7.72 64.44 17.70
CA VAL A 2 -7.54 63.86 16.35
C VAL A 2 -6.42 62.80 16.25
N LYS A 3 -5.32 62.93 17.03
CA LYS A 3 -4.21 61.95 17.03
C LYS A 3 -4.61 60.55 17.51
N ALA A 4 -5.39 60.45 18.58
CA ALA A 4 -5.82 59.15 19.13
C ALA A 4 -6.75 58.39 18.17
N GLN A 5 -7.58 59.10 17.41
CA GLN A 5 -8.43 58.49 16.38
C GLN A 5 -7.59 57.99 15.19
N ALA A 6 -6.57 58.75 14.77
CA ALA A 6 -5.66 58.33 13.70
C ALA A 6 -4.85 57.08 14.06
N ASP A 7 -4.36 56.97 15.31
CA ASP A 7 -3.61 55.80 15.78
C ASP A 7 -4.48 54.54 15.82
N ILE A 8 -5.74 54.67 16.28
CA ILE A 8 -6.69 53.54 16.31
C ILE A 8 -7.03 53.09 14.88
N VAL A 9 -7.28 54.02 13.97
CA VAL A 9 -7.60 53.70 12.57
C VAL A 9 -6.40 53.04 11.87
N SER A 10 -5.18 53.54 12.11
CA SER A 10 -3.96 52.93 11.57
C SER A 10 -3.76 51.51 12.09
N ALA A 11 -3.97 51.27 13.39
CA ALA A 11 -3.86 49.94 13.98
C ALA A 11 -4.87 48.96 13.36
N VAL A 12 -6.12 49.39 13.16
CA VAL A 12 -7.17 48.57 12.52
C VAL A 12 -6.80 48.21 11.08
N ILE A 13 -6.30 49.19 10.30
CA ILE A 13 -5.89 48.95 8.91
C ILE A 13 -4.74 47.92 8.85
N ILE A 14 -3.75 48.03 9.74
CA ILE A 14 -2.62 47.08 9.79
C ILE A 14 -3.14 45.66 10.10
N VAL A 15 -4.05 45.52 11.05
CA VAL A 15 -4.65 44.21 11.39
C VAL A 15 -5.44 43.64 10.21
N LEU A 16 -6.22 44.45 9.50
CA LEU A 16 -6.97 44.00 8.32
C LEU A 16 -6.04 43.55 7.19
N ILE A 17 -4.95 44.28 6.94
CA ILE A 17 -3.94 43.88 5.96
C ILE A 17 -3.29 42.55 6.38
N ALA A 18 -2.88 42.42 7.64
CA ALA A 18 -2.27 41.19 8.16
C ALA A 18 -3.20 39.97 8.02
N LEU A 19 -4.49 40.13 8.34
CA LEU A 19 -5.50 39.09 8.17
C LEU A 19 -5.69 38.71 6.70
N SER A 20 -5.75 39.70 5.79
CA SER A 20 -5.91 39.45 4.36
C SER A 20 -4.72 38.70 3.74
N LEU A 21 -3.50 39.04 4.16
CA LEU A 21 -2.27 38.37 3.72
C LEU A 21 -2.21 36.93 4.24
N THR A 22 -2.58 36.72 5.52
CA THR A 22 -2.61 35.38 6.13
C THR A 22 -3.67 34.50 5.47
N ALA A 23 -4.86 35.02 5.20
CA ALA A 23 -5.93 34.28 4.51
C ALA A 23 -5.50 33.85 3.11
N THR A 24 -4.87 34.76 2.35
CA THR A 24 -4.36 34.46 1.00
C THR A 24 -3.26 33.39 1.09
N ALA A 25 -2.30 33.52 2.00
CA ALA A 25 -1.25 32.54 2.19
C ALA A 25 -1.78 31.14 2.54
N LEU A 26 -2.81 31.05 3.39
CA LEU A 26 -3.44 29.77 3.74
C LEU A 26 -4.17 29.15 2.54
N MET A 27 -4.87 29.97 1.75
CA MET A 27 -5.62 29.51 0.57
C MET A 27 -4.72 28.82 -0.46
N TRP A 28 -3.50 29.34 -0.66
CA TRP A 28 -2.53 28.75 -1.60
C TRP A 28 -1.60 27.73 -0.96
N GLY A 29 -1.26 27.89 0.32
CA GLY A 29 -0.30 27.02 1.03
C GLY A 29 -0.87 25.66 1.41
N LEU A 30 -2.10 25.60 1.90
CA LEU A 30 -2.75 24.36 2.33
C LEU A 30 -2.85 23.29 1.22
N PRO A 31 -3.32 23.58 -0.01
CA PRO A 31 -3.41 22.54 -1.05
C PRO A 31 -2.05 21.99 -1.47
N LEU A 32 -1.00 22.82 -1.47
CA LEU A 32 0.36 22.38 -1.79
C LEU A 32 0.92 21.45 -0.72
N ILE A 33 0.68 21.77 0.55
CA ILE A 33 1.10 20.93 1.69
C ILE A 33 0.37 19.58 1.63
N GLN A 34 -0.94 19.59 1.41
CA GLN A 34 -1.73 18.36 1.27
C GLN A 34 -1.20 17.48 0.14
N LYS A 35 -0.92 18.06 -1.04
CA LYS A 35 -0.37 17.31 -2.18
C LYS A 35 0.97 16.64 -1.85
N ARG A 36 1.84 17.31 -1.09
CA ARG A 36 3.13 16.75 -0.66
C ARG A 36 2.95 15.63 0.37
N GLN A 37 2.01 15.78 1.30
CA GLN A 37 1.68 14.75 2.28
C GLN A 37 1.12 13.49 1.60
N ASP A 38 0.16 13.65 0.68
CA ASP A 38 -0.44 12.54 -0.07
C ASP A 38 0.62 11.83 -0.92
N SER A 39 1.50 12.58 -1.57
CA SER A 39 2.62 12.00 -2.34
C SER A 39 3.58 11.19 -1.46
N ALA A 40 3.84 11.66 -0.24
CA ALA A 40 4.68 10.93 0.71
C ALA A 40 4.00 9.65 1.21
N ILE A 41 2.69 9.68 1.45
CA ILE A 41 1.91 8.49 1.84
C ILE A 41 1.96 7.46 0.71
N VAL A 42 1.67 7.86 -0.53
CA VAL A 42 1.71 6.98 -1.70
C VAL A 42 3.10 6.34 -1.87
N ALA A 43 4.17 7.13 -1.72
CA ALA A 43 5.54 6.62 -1.80
C ALA A 43 5.86 5.60 -0.71
N ARG A 44 5.41 5.83 0.54
CA ARG A 44 5.60 4.87 1.64
C ARG A 44 4.84 3.57 1.40
N VAL A 45 3.58 3.64 0.96
CA VAL A 45 2.80 2.45 0.60
C VAL A 45 3.48 1.69 -0.54
N SER A 46 3.94 2.40 -1.58
CA SER A 46 4.65 1.80 -2.72
C SER A 46 5.90 1.05 -2.29
N ASN A 47 6.71 1.64 -1.40
CA ASN A 47 7.92 1.01 -0.88
C ASN A 47 7.60 -0.23 -0.03
N LEU A 48 6.57 -0.14 0.79
CA LEU A 48 6.12 -1.24 1.63
C LEU A 48 5.67 -2.44 0.79
N PHE A 49 4.89 -2.21 -0.27
CA PHE A 49 4.47 -3.30 -1.15
C PHE A 49 5.60 -3.83 -2.04
N SER A 50 6.50 -2.97 -2.54
CA SER A 50 7.57 -3.41 -3.44
C SER A 50 8.73 -4.12 -2.73
N GLN A 51 9.04 -3.75 -1.48
CA GLN A 51 10.22 -4.26 -0.77
C GLN A 51 9.87 -4.96 0.54
N GLU A 52 9.20 -4.28 1.47
CA GLU A 52 9.05 -4.77 2.85
C GLU A 52 8.14 -5.98 2.96
N LEU A 53 6.97 -5.94 2.32
CA LEU A 53 5.98 -6.99 2.45
C LEU A 53 6.42 -8.30 1.79
N PRO A 54 6.91 -8.33 0.53
CA PRO A 54 7.43 -9.57 -0.07
C PRO A 54 8.63 -10.13 0.70
N SER A 55 9.52 -9.28 1.20
CA SER A 55 10.70 -9.72 1.97
C SER A 55 10.32 -10.29 3.33
N LYS A 56 9.37 -9.67 4.05
CA LYS A 56 8.83 -10.20 5.31
C LYS A 56 8.09 -11.52 5.12
N ILE A 57 7.26 -11.65 4.07
CA ILE A 57 6.59 -12.92 3.76
C ILE A 57 7.62 -14.01 3.47
N LYS A 58 8.65 -13.71 2.66
CA LYS A 58 9.76 -14.64 2.38
C LYS A 58 10.51 -15.04 3.66
N TYR A 59 10.77 -14.07 4.55
CA TYR A 59 11.44 -14.32 5.82
C TYR A 59 10.63 -15.23 6.72
N VAL A 60 9.35 -14.92 6.94
CA VAL A 60 8.43 -15.74 7.77
C VAL A 60 8.24 -17.13 7.15
N ALA A 61 8.23 -17.26 5.82
CA ALA A 61 8.16 -18.56 5.17
C ALA A 61 9.41 -19.43 5.46
N ASN A 62 10.61 -18.85 5.36
CA ASN A 62 11.86 -19.58 5.53
C ASN A 62 12.20 -19.86 7.00
N VAL A 63 12.13 -18.82 7.84
CA VAL A 63 12.59 -18.86 9.24
C VAL A 63 11.44 -19.23 10.19
N GLY A 64 10.21 -18.93 9.82
CA GLY A 64 9.05 -19.02 10.71
C GLY A 64 8.84 -17.76 11.55
N GLY A 65 8.00 -17.88 12.57
CA GLY A 65 7.66 -16.77 13.48
C GLY A 65 6.49 -15.91 13.01
N SER A 66 6.45 -14.68 13.48
CA SER A 66 5.41 -13.70 13.15
C SER A 66 5.98 -12.29 13.06
N GLU A 67 5.51 -11.55 12.07
CA GLU A 67 5.87 -10.18 11.79
C GLU A 67 4.62 -9.29 11.78
N VAL A 68 4.75 -8.07 12.27
CA VAL A 68 3.70 -7.06 12.16
C VAL A 68 4.16 -6.00 11.17
N LEU A 69 3.25 -5.63 10.28
CA LEU A 69 3.45 -4.58 9.31
C LEU A 69 2.41 -3.50 9.54
N SER A 70 2.84 -2.23 9.53
CA SER A 70 1.94 -1.09 9.59
C SER A 70 1.98 -0.33 8.28
N VAL A 71 0.81 0.08 7.79
CA VAL A 71 0.63 0.90 6.61
C VAL A 71 0.12 2.28 7.04
N ASP A 72 0.81 3.32 6.57
CA ASP A 72 0.50 4.73 6.86
C ASP A 72 -0.65 5.29 6.02
N ALA A 73 -1.57 4.43 5.55
CA ALA A 73 -2.71 4.80 4.73
C ALA A 73 -3.98 4.16 5.27
N ASN A 74 -5.07 4.92 5.25
CA ASN A 74 -6.40 4.39 5.53
C ASN A 74 -6.90 3.70 4.26
N GLY A 75 -7.04 2.38 4.31
CA GLY A 75 -7.48 1.59 3.17
C GLY A 75 -8.20 0.33 3.60
N ILE A 76 -8.56 -0.46 2.62
CA ILE A 76 -9.26 -1.74 2.79
C ILE A 76 -8.31 -2.84 2.35
N TRP A 77 -8.03 -3.77 3.26
CA TRP A 77 -7.39 -5.04 2.98
C TRP A 77 -8.42 -6.06 2.59
N ILE A 78 -8.10 -6.86 1.57
CA ILE A 78 -8.90 -8.00 1.12
C ILE A 78 -7.94 -9.16 0.89
N LEU A 79 -8.11 -10.24 1.63
CA LEU A 79 -7.35 -11.47 1.46
C LEU A 79 -8.26 -12.53 0.83
N ASP A 80 -7.85 -13.00 -0.34
CA ASP A 80 -8.50 -14.09 -1.04
C ASP A 80 -7.59 -15.32 -1.06
N SER A 81 -7.89 -16.27 -0.16
CA SER A 81 -7.17 -17.54 -0.06
C SER A 81 -7.39 -18.46 -1.26
N SER A 82 -8.44 -18.26 -2.06
CA SER A 82 -8.70 -19.08 -3.25
C SER A 82 -7.75 -18.74 -4.40
N THR A 83 -7.51 -17.45 -4.62
CA THR A 83 -6.59 -16.94 -5.65
C THR A 83 -5.16 -16.73 -5.13
N ASN A 84 -4.95 -16.90 -3.82
CA ASN A 84 -3.68 -16.65 -3.13
C ASN A 84 -3.23 -15.20 -3.26
N THR A 85 -4.17 -14.26 -3.12
CA THR A 85 -3.92 -12.83 -3.31
C THR A 85 -4.28 -12.01 -2.07
N LEU A 86 -3.42 -11.05 -1.75
CA LEU A 86 -3.66 -10.01 -0.75
C LEU A 86 -3.76 -8.68 -1.48
N THR A 87 -4.92 -8.04 -1.36
CA THR A 87 -5.22 -6.76 -2.00
C THR A 87 -5.35 -5.67 -0.94
N PHE A 88 -4.79 -4.50 -1.22
CA PHE A 88 -4.94 -3.29 -0.41
C PHE A 88 -5.35 -2.13 -1.30
N THR A 89 -6.46 -1.49 -0.95
CA THR A 89 -7.03 -0.38 -1.72
C THR A 89 -7.15 0.84 -0.84
N PHE A 90 -6.63 1.98 -1.29
CA PHE A 90 -6.75 3.25 -0.57
C PHE A 90 -6.95 4.41 -1.53
N PHE A 91 -7.57 5.47 -1.01
CA PHE A 91 -7.79 6.71 -1.75
C PHE A 91 -6.64 7.71 -1.51
N SER A 92 -6.23 8.38 -2.58
CA SER A 92 -5.23 9.46 -2.53
C SER A 92 -5.57 10.54 -3.57
N LYS A 93 -5.28 11.81 -3.27
CA LYS A 93 -5.43 12.91 -4.25
C LYS A 93 -4.36 12.89 -5.35
N VAL A 94 -3.29 12.13 -5.14
CA VAL A 94 -2.20 11.96 -6.11
C VAL A 94 -1.93 10.49 -6.35
N SER A 95 -1.46 10.17 -7.54
CA SER A 95 -0.98 8.84 -7.88
C SER A 95 0.44 8.92 -8.41
N ASP A 96 1.27 7.94 -8.04
CA ASP A 96 2.62 7.73 -8.56
C ASP A 96 2.63 6.70 -9.72
N LYS A 97 1.45 6.30 -10.19
CA LYS A 97 1.22 5.36 -11.28
C LYS A 97 0.28 5.98 -12.31
N ALA A 98 0.43 5.55 -13.56
CA ALA A 98 -0.49 5.99 -14.61
C ALA A 98 -1.90 5.45 -14.30
N ALA A 99 -2.88 6.34 -14.40
CA ALA A 99 -4.26 6.01 -14.07
C ALA A 99 -4.98 5.40 -15.28
N ASP A 100 -5.95 4.53 -15.01
CA ASP A 100 -6.89 3.94 -15.97
C ASP A 100 -6.23 3.09 -17.08
N ILE A 101 -4.97 2.67 -16.89
CA ILE A 101 -4.25 1.78 -17.83
C ILE A 101 -4.33 0.30 -17.45
N GLY A 102 -4.95 -0.03 -16.32
CA GLY A 102 -5.00 -1.39 -15.77
C GLY A 102 -3.84 -1.72 -14.82
N TRP A 103 -3.57 -3.01 -14.62
CA TRP A 103 -2.56 -3.48 -13.67
C TRP A 103 -1.14 -3.33 -14.22
N ILE A 104 -0.27 -2.77 -13.40
CA ILE A 104 1.13 -2.48 -13.70
C ILE A 104 2.02 -3.29 -12.76
N GLY A 105 3.01 -3.99 -13.32
CA GLY A 105 4.00 -4.72 -12.54
C GLY A 105 4.49 -5.99 -13.26
N PRO A 106 5.50 -6.67 -12.69
CA PRO A 106 6.01 -7.91 -13.25
C PRO A 106 4.95 -9.02 -13.13
N ASN A 107 4.67 -9.70 -14.24
CA ASN A 107 3.69 -10.80 -14.32
C ASN A 107 2.26 -10.41 -13.91
N CYS A 108 1.87 -9.17 -14.17
CA CYS A 108 0.49 -8.73 -14.06
C CYS A 108 -0.32 -9.10 -15.32
N ILE A 109 -1.55 -9.53 -15.10
CA ILE A 109 -2.57 -9.78 -16.13
C ILE A 109 -3.75 -8.81 -15.93
N SER A 110 -4.73 -8.86 -16.82
CA SER A 110 -5.91 -7.96 -16.76
C SER A 110 -6.69 -8.07 -15.44
N THR A 111 -6.61 -9.20 -14.75
CA THR A 111 -7.27 -9.45 -13.46
C THR A 111 -6.38 -9.23 -12.23
N GLY A 112 -5.10 -8.89 -12.41
CA GLY A 112 -4.16 -8.64 -11.33
C GLY A 112 -2.89 -9.50 -11.38
N VAL A 113 -2.40 -9.99 -10.24
CA VAL A 113 -1.19 -10.82 -10.16
C VAL A 113 -1.45 -12.21 -10.75
N ASN A 114 -0.58 -12.65 -11.67
CA ASN A 114 -0.61 -14.03 -12.18
C ASN A 114 0.12 -14.99 -11.24
N THR A 115 -0.60 -15.56 -10.27
CA THR A 115 -0.07 -16.55 -9.31
C THR A 115 0.18 -17.93 -9.93
N SER A 116 -0.33 -18.20 -11.14
CA SER A 116 -0.11 -19.44 -11.88
C SER A 116 1.22 -19.48 -12.62
N SER A 117 1.87 -18.33 -12.83
CA SER A 117 3.20 -18.28 -13.42
C SER A 117 4.22 -18.94 -12.48
N SER A 118 5.01 -19.90 -12.94
CA SER A 118 6.11 -20.45 -12.14
C SER A 118 7.37 -19.59 -12.28
N GLY A 119 8.23 -19.62 -11.26
CA GLY A 119 9.55 -18.99 -11.27
C GLY A 119 10.65 -20.00 -10.93
N THR A 120 11.91 -19.64 -11.13
CA THR A 120 13.07 -20.46 -10.77
C THR A 120 13.61 -20.08 -9.39
N LEU A 121 13.75 -21.06 -8.49
CA LEU A 121 14.29 -20.81 -7.16
C LEU A 121 15.70 -20.22 -7.23
N GLY A 122 15.95 -19.13 -6.49
CA GLY A 122 17.26 -18.46 -6.43
C GLY A 122 17.47 -17.37 -7.48
N ILE A 123 16.65 -17.33 -8.52
CA ILE A 123 16.66 -16.27 -9.55
C ILE A 123 15.43 -15.38 -9.37
N ASP A 124 14.27 -16.01 -9.25
CA ASP A 124 12.98 -15.35 -9.23
C ASP A 124 12.49 -15.02 -7.82
N VAL A 125 11.78 -13.89 -7.68
CA VAL A 125 11.11 -13.50 -6.44
C VAL A 125 9.82 -14.33 -6.26
N PRO A 126 9.56 -14.88 -5.04
CA PRO A 126 8.39 -15.72 -4.79
C PRO A 126 7.06 -14.98 -4.82
N CYS A 127 7.01 -13.75 -4.28
CA CYS A 127 5.79 -12.95 -4.24
C CYS A 127 5.93 -11.76 -5.20
N LEU A 128 4.92 -11.63 -6.06
CA LEU A 128 4.81 -10.63 -7.10
C LEU A 128 3.80 -9.58 -6.66
N VAL A 129 4.00 -8.36 -7.13
CA VAL A 129 3.16 -7.22 -6.76
C VAL A 129 2.72 -6.49 -8.02
N CYS A 130 1.41 -6.30 -8.13
CA CYS A 130 0.77 -5.52 -9.15
C CYS A 130 0.11 -4.29 -8.51
N VAL A 131 0.14 -3.18 -9.22
CA VAL A 131 -0.52 -1.94 -8.80
C VAL A 131 -1.43 -1.45 -9.91
N ARG A 132 -2.62 -1.00 -9.55
CA ARG A 132 -3.53 -0.28 -10.43
C ARG A 132 -3.93 1.03 -9.79
N SER A 133 -4.13 2.04 -10.61
CA SER A 133 -4.65 3.34 -10.19
C SER A 133 -5.86 3.65 -11.06
N ASP A 134 -7.01 3.86 -10.44
CA ASP A 134 -8.25 4.23 -11.12
C ASP A 134 -8.60 5.68 -10.77
N THR A 135 -8.97 6.51 -11.75
CA THR A 135 -9.43 7.88 -11.46
C THR A 135 -10.80 7.85 -10.77
N THR A 136 -10.97 8.69 -9.75
CA THR A 136 -12.25 8.82 -9.03
C THR A 136 -12.49 10.28 -8.67
N GLY A 137 -13.29 10.98 -9.47
CA GLY A 137 -13.72 12.36 -9.21
C GLY A 137 -12.55 13.33 -8.95
N THR A 138 -12.23 13.55 -7.67
CA THR A 138 -11.20 14.48 -7.18
C THR A 138 -9.87 13.82 -6.81
N GLY A 139 -9.72 12.51 -7.02
CA GLY A 139 -8.49 11.78 -6.71
C GLY A 139 -8.37 10.44 -7.42
N TYR A 140 -7.63 9.53 -6.81
CA TYR A 140 -7.29 8.22 -7.36
C TYR A 140 -7.55 7.15 -6.32
N ASN A 141 -8.12 6.03 -6.77
CA ASN A 141 -8.19 4.81 -6.00
C ASN A 141 -6.99 3.94 -6.39
N ILE A 142 -6.06 3.74 -5.47
CA ILE A 142 -4.84 2.98 -5.73
C ILE A 142 -5.00 1.62 -5.10
N THR A 143 -4.93 0.58 -5.91
CA THR A 143 -5.03 -0.81 -5.50
C THR A 143 -3.70 -1.51 -5.71
N TYR A 144 -3.13 -2.00 -4.62
CA TYR A 144 -2.01 -2.91 -4.62
C TYR A 144 -2.53 -4.33 -4.47
N GLN A 145 -2.00 -5.25 -5.25
CA GLN A 145 -2.26 -6.67 -5.10
C GLN A 145 -0.95 -7.42 -5.05
N LEU A 146 -0.80 -8.26 -4.05
CA LEU A 146 0.31 -9.16 -3.86
C LEU A 146 -0.17 -10.59 -4.03
N GLY A 147 0.57 -11.38 -4.79
CA GLY A 147 0.30 -12.81 -4.95
C GLY A 147 1.60 -13.58 -5.00
N CYS A 148 1.63 -14.77 -4.39
CA CYS A 148 2.82 -15.60 -4.39
C CYS A 148 2.70 -16.72 -5.43
N ARG A 149 3.74 -16.86 -6.24
CA ARG A 149 3.88 -17.91 -7.25
C ARG A 149 4.65 -19.10 -6.73
N GLN A 150 4.56 -20.21 -7.46
CA GLN A 150 5.40 -21.38 -7.22
C GLN A 150 6.81 -21.15 -7.76
N LEU A 151 7.82 -21.48 -6.95
CA LEU A 151 9.22 -21.54 -7.36
C LEU A 151 9.65 -22.98 -7.59
N VAL A 152 10.30 -23.23 -8.72
CA VAL A 152 10.78 -24.53 -9.16
C VAL A 152 12.29 -24.60 -8.95
N SER A 153 12.74 -25.67 -8.32
CA SER A 153 14.15 -26.08 -8.25
C SER A 153 14.30 -27.43 -8.96
N GLU A 154 15.54 -27.83 -9.24
CA GLU A 154 15.85 -29.12 -9.88
C GLU A 154 15.30 -30.31 -9.09
N THR A 155 15.23 -30.19 -7.76
CA THR A 155 14.84 -31.29 -6.86
C THR A 155 13.46 -31.13 -6.23
N LYS A 156 13.01 -29.89 -6.01
CA LYS A 156 11.78 -29.59 -5.24
C LYS A 156 11.12 -28.29 -5.72
N ASN A 157 9.82 -28.24 -5.60
CA ASN A 157 8.98 -27.07 -5.82
C ASN A 157 8.59 -26.45 -4.48
N TYR A 158 8.48 -25.12 -4.46
CA TYR A 158 8.14 -24.35 -3.27
C TYR A 158 6.98 -23.42 -3.58
N LYS A 159 5.93 -23.45 -2.75
CA LYS A 159 4.77 -22.56 -2.88
C LYS A 159 4.42 -21.94 -1.54
N ILE A 160 4.15 -20.64 -1.55
CA ILE A 160 3.64 -19.91 -0.38
C ILE A 160 2.14 -19.73 -0.58
N ASN A 161 1.33 -20.24 0.35
CA ASN A 161 -0.12 -20.06 0.37
C ASN A 161 -0.50 -19.08 1.48
N LEU A 162 -1.27 -18.07 1.13
CA LEU A 162 -1.78 -17.04 2.02
C LEU A 162 -3.16 -17.47 2.54
N VAL A 163 -3.25 -17.71 3.85
CA VAL A 163 -4.48 -18.16 4.51
C VAL A 163 -4.97 -17.11 5.49
N SER A 164 -6.28 -16.98 5.63
CA SER A 164 -6.90 -16.08 6.61
C SER A 164 -7.07 -16.78 7.97
N SER A 165 -6.98 -16.00 9.05
CA SER A 165 -7.40 -16.39 10.41
C SER A 165 -8.93 -16.35 10.62
N GLY A 166 -9.72 -16.11 9.56
CA GLY A 166 -11.19 -16.04 9.59
C GLY A 166 -11.74 -14.69 9.14
N VAL A 167 -10.92 -13.64 9.15
CA VAL A 167 -11.26 -12.31 8.61
C VAL A 167 -10.58 -12.12 7.26
N THR A 168 -11.37 -11.99 6.20
CA THR A 168 -10.88 -11.81 4.82
C THR A 168 -10.89 -10.36 4.37
N THR A 169 -11.52 -9.45 5.13
CA THR A 169 -11.56 -8.02 4.82
C THR A 169 -11.40 -7.19 6.09
N SER A 170 -10.57 -6.13 6.04
CA SER A 170 -10.32 -5.26 7.18
C SER A 170 -9.95 -3.85 6.75
N THR A 171 -10.18 -2.88 7.63
CA THR A 171 -9.77 -1.47 7.46
C THR A 171 -8.62 -1.09 8.39
N THR A 172 -8.01 -2.07 9.07
CA THR A 172 -6.90 -1.83 9.98
C THR A 172 -5.66 -1.34 9.23
N LYS A 173 -4.87 -0.53 9.95
CA LYS A 173 -3.56 -0.07 9.47
C LYS A 173 -2.46 -1.09 9.67
N THR A 174 -2.74 -2.19 10.34
CA THR A 174 -1.74 -3.16 10.76
C THR A 174 -2.18 -4.54 10.32
N ILE A 175 -1.29 -5.24 9.64
CA ILE A 175 -1.48 -6.66 9.34
C ILE A 175 -0.42 -7.46 10.10
N ARG A 176 -0.83 -8.61 10.61
CA ARG A 176 0.08 -9.58 11.21
C ARG A 176 0.24 -10.74 10.26
N ILE A 177 1.49 -11.11 10.03
CA ILE A 177 1.89 -12.23 9.17
C ILE A 177 2.48 -13.28 10.11
N SER A 178 2.03 -14.52 10.04
CA SER A 178 2.55 -15.62 10.84
C SER A 178 2.64 -16.89 10.02
N ARG A 179 3.65 -17.71 10.30
CA ARG A 179 3.71 -19.05 9.70
C ARG A 179 2.71 -19.96 10.42
N ARG A 180 1.81 -20.58 9.66
CA ARG A 180 0.80 -21.51 10.20
C ARG A 180 1.29 -22.95 10.15
N SER A 181 1.59 -23.44 8.96
CA SER A 181 1.98 -24.83 8.75
C SER A 181 2.94 -24.95 7.56
N VAL A 182 3.65 -26.07 7.50
CA VAL A 182 4.34 -26.49 6.29
C VAL A 182 3.89 -27.91 5.99
N SER A 183 3.35 -28.10 4.79
CA SER A 183 3.02 -29.41 4.25
C SER A 183 3.96 -29.73 3.11
N GLN A 184 4.31 -31.01 3.01
CA GLN A 184 5.07 -31.53 1.89
C GLN A 184 4.20 -32.57 1.19
N ASN A 185 3.97 -32.36 -0.10
CA ASN A 185 3.29 -33.31 -0.96
C ASN A 185 4.25 -33.71 -2.09
N ASP A 186 4.84 -34.89 -1.99
CA ASP A 186 5.90 -35.40 -2.87
C ASP A 186 7.05 -34.39 -3.05
N ASN A 187 7.11 -33.76 -4.23
CA ASN A 187 8.10 -32.78 -4.64
C ASN A 187 7.69 -31.33 -4.35
N LEU A 188 6.50 -31.07 -3.80
CA LEU A 188 6.01 -29.72 -3.52
C LEU A 188 6.00 -29.46 -2.01
N ILE A 189 6.75 -28.44 -1.59
CA ILE A 189 6.72 -27.89 -0.24
C ILE A 189 5.78 -26.68 -0.26
N ILE A 190 4.68 -26.78 0.48
CA ILE A 190 3.71 -25.70 0.65
C ILE A 190 3.91 -25.10 2.04
N THR A 191 4.19 -23.80 2.08
CA THR A 191 4.24 -23.03 3.32
C THR A 191 2.99 -22.19 3.43
N GLU A 192 2.20 -22.46 4.46
CA GLU A 192 1.00 -21.68 4.77
C GLU A 192 1.38 -20.50 5.66
N ILE A 193 1.13 -19.30 5.15
CA ILE A 193 1.30 -18.04 5.84
C ILE A 193 -0.08 -17.52 6.19
N GLU A 194 -0.33 -17.45 7.48
CA GLU A 194 -1.52 -16.83 8.03
C GLU A 194 -1.36 -15.31 8.04
N ILE A 195 -2.38 -14.63 7.54
CA ILE A 195 -2.52 -13.18 7.62
C ILE A 195 -3.71 -12.88 8.52
N SER A 196 -3.44 -12.22 9.63
CA SER A 196 -4.46 -11.64 10.51
C SER A 196 -4.61 -10.16 10.16
N LEU A 197 -5.82 -9.79 9.73
CA LEU A 197 -6.21 -8.44 9.37
C LEU A 197 -6.94 -7.73 10.52
#